data_AF-A0A950XTJ5-F1
#
_entry.id   AF-A0A950XTJ5-F1
#
_cell.length_a   1.000
_cell.length_b   1.000
_cell.length_c   1.000
_cell.angle_alpha   90.00
_cell.angle_beta   90.00
_cell.angle_gamma   90.00
#
_symmetry.space_group_name_H-M   'P 1'
#
loop_
_entity.id
_entity.type
_entity.pdbx_description
1 polymer ?
#
loop_
_entity_poly.entity_id
_entity_poly.type
_entity_poly.pdbx_seq_one_letter_code
_entity_poly.pdbx_strand_id
1 'polypeptide(L)'
;MNQDYTIRFERHLYTIERAEITTGLRGALVRVEKHRDGTIAIRFQNRYLRYRLCEPAVPVAPPIARPTPSRKGSNAGARAIG
;
A
#
# COMPACT_ATOMS: atom_id res chain seq x y z
N MET A 1 11.50 -5.35 4.00
CA MET A 1 12.19 -4.06 3.78
C MET A 1 11.52 -3.03 4.67
N ASN A 2 12.23 -2.44 5.62
CA ASN A 2 11.66 -1.46 6.55
C ASN A 2 11.47 -0.09 5.87
N GLN A 3 10.32 0.55 6.07
CA GLN A 3 9.89 1.79 5.42
C GLN A 3 10.33 3.04 6.22
N ASP A 4 11.55 3.03 6.74
CA ASP A 4 12.07 3.98 7.73
C ASP A 4 12.13 5.46 7.26
N TYR A 5 11.97 5.71 5.96
CA TYR A 5 12.07 7.04 5.34
C TYR A 5 10.83 7.40 4.52
N THR A 6 9.69 6.83 4.92
CA THR A 6 8.39 7.13 4.31
C THR A 6 7.54 7.99 5.24
N ILE A 7 6.81 8.89 4.63
CA ILE A 7 5.91 9.80 5.32
C ILE A 7 4.54 9.61 4.71
N ARG A 8 3.54 9.35 5.55
CA ARG A 8 2.14 9.35 5.12
C ARG A 8 1.53 10.70 5.46
N PHE A 9 1.05 11.40 4.45
CA PHE A 9 0.33 12.66 4.61
C PHE A 9 -0.93 12.63 3.75
N GLU A 10 -2.06 12.93 4.39
CA GLU A 10 -3.40 12.68 3.82
C GLU A 10 -3.55 11.24 3.32
N ARG A 11 -3.75 11.06 2.01
CA ARG A 11 -3.92 9.75 1.35
C ARG A 11 -2.69 9.31 0.55
N HIS A 12 -1.60 10.06 0.66
CA HIS A 12 -0.40 9.87 -0.13
C HIS A 12 0.74 9.37 0.75
N LEU A 13 1.59 8.53 0.17
CA LEU A 13 2.80 8.04 0.79
C LEU A 13 3.99 8.62 0.04
N TYR A 14 4.89 9.26 0.74
CA TYR A 14 6.05 9.95 0.17
C TYR A 14 7.31 9.27 0.68
N THR A 15 8.25 8.96 -0.21
CA THR A 15 9.58 8.46 0.17
C THR A 15 10.59 9.58 0.05
N ILE A 16 11.35 9.84 1.11
CA ILE A 16 12.48 10.78 1.06
C ILE A 16 13.53 10.21 0.09
N GLU A 17 14.04 11.04 -0.82
CA GLU A 17 15.06 10.60 -1.77
C GLU A 17 16.31 10.14 -1.03
N ARG A 18 16.93 9.04 -1.50
CA ARG A 18 18.09 8.44 -0.82
C ARG A 18 19.24 9.43 -0.59
N ALA A 19 19.45 10.35 -1.53
CA ALA A 19 20.48 11.39 -1.42
C ALA A 19 20.23 12.39 -0.28
N GLU A 20 19.01 12.48 0.23
CA GLU A 20 18.65 13.38 1.31
C GLU A 20 18.80 12.74 2.70
N ILE A 21 18.96 11.40 2.76
CA ILE A 21 19.05 10.63 4.00
C ILE A 21 20.37 10.93 4.69
N THR A 22 20.29 11.50 5.88
CA THR A 22 21.43 11.82 6.73
C THR A 22 21.30 11.19 8.11
N THR A 23 22.38 11.24 8.88
CA THR A 23 22.36 10.86 10.30
C THR A 23 21.28 11.63 11.05
N GLY A 24 20.60 10.93 11.95
CA GLY A 24 19.51 11.48 12.76
C GLY A 24 18.15 11.60 12.07
N LEU A 25 18.02 11.33 10.77
CA LEU A 25 16.72 11.39 10.09
C LEU A 25 15.81 10.19 10.43
N ARG A 26 16.41 9.01 10.63
CA ARG A 26 15.66 7.78 10.91
C ARG A 26 14.89 7.90 12.23
N GLY A 27 13.58 7.71 12.17
CA GLY A 27 12.70 7.78 13.34
C GLY A 27 12.49 9.20 13.88
N ALA A 28 13.04 10.23 13.22
CA ALA A 28 12.82 11.60 13.62
C ALA A 28 11.47 12.14 13.15
N LEU A 29 10.98 13.15 13.87
CA LEU A 29 9.85 13.93 13.41
C LEU A 29 10.30 14.91 12.32
N VAL A 30 9.48 15.01 11.29
CA VAL A 30 9.62 15.98 10.21
C VAL A 30 8.42 16.92 10.20
N ARG A 31 8.63 18.13 9.70
CA ARG A 31 7.54 19.07 9.44
C ARG A 31 7.09 18.89 7.99
N VAL A 32 5.79 18.64 7.81
CA VAL A 32 5.16 18.57 6.49
C VAL A 32 4.32 19.81 6.29
N GLU A 33 4.56 20.52 5.21
CA GLU A 33 3.86 21.76 4.85
C GLU A 33 3.11 21.54 3.55
N LYS A 34 1.81 21.84 3.54
CA LYS A 34 0.99 21.80 2.33
C LYS A 34 0.91 23.20 1.74
N HIS A 35 1.40 23.35 0.51
CA HIS A 35 1.28 24.60 -0.25
C HIS A 35 -0.14 24.76 -0.82
N ARG A 36 -0.47 25.97 -1.26
CA ARG A 36 -1.80 26.28 -1.83
C ARG A 36 -2.08 25.56 -3.15
N ASP A 37 -1.03 25.23 -3.91
CA ASP A 37 -1.10 24.46 -5.14
C ASP A 37 -1.27 22.95 -4.90
N GLY A 38 -1.30 22.50 -3.64
CA GLY A 38 -1.44 21.11 -3.26
C GLY A 38 -0.13 20.33 -3.21
N THR A 39 1.00 20.91 -3.58
CA THR A 39 2.33 20.30 -3.36
C THR A 39 2.68 20.33 -1.88
N ILE A 40 3.62 19.46 -1.47
CA ILE A 40 4.14 19.49 -0.10
C ILE A 40 5.63 19.84 -0.07
N ALA A 41 6.05 20.45 1.03
CA ALA A 41 7.44 20.53 1.44
C ALA A 41 7.66 19.70 2.71
N ILE A 42 8.78 18.98 2.75
CA ILE A 42 9.17 18.18 3.92
C ILE A 42 10.43 18.81 4.49
N ARG A 43 10.37 19.27 5.75
CA ARG A 43 11.51 19.88 6.43
C ARG A 43 12.00 19.00 7.57
N PHE A 44 13.30 18.76 7.58
CA PHE A 44 14.03 18.15 8.69
C PHE A 44 15.09 19.14 9.17
N GLN A 45 15.04 19.48 10.47
CA GLN A 45 15.90 20.51 11.05
C GLN A 45 15.82 21.82 10.23
N ASN A 46 16.94 22.25 9.64
CA ASN A 46 17.04 23.50 8.90
C ASN A 46 17.06 23.32 7.36
N ARG A 47 16.64 22.17 6.83
CA ARG A 47 16.63 21.90 5.38
C ARG A 47 15.33 21.27 4.90
N TYR A 48 14.97 21.59 3.66
CA TYR A 48 13.92 20.87 2.94
C TYR A 48 14.52 19.64 2.26
N LEU A 49 13.76 18.55 2.27
CA LEU A 49 14.14 17.27 1.69
C LEU A 49 13.42 17.07 0.37
N ARG A 50 14.16 16.58 -0.64
CA ARG A 50 13.55 16.00 -1.83
C ARG A 50 12.85 14.70 -1.51
N TYR A 51 11.75 14.46 -2.21
CA TYR A 51 10.95 13.28 -2.03
C TYR A 51 10.36 12.81 -3.36
N ARG A 52 9.92 11.56 -3.37
CA ARG A 52 9.11 10.98 -4.43
C ARG A 52 7.77 10.54 -3.87
N LEU A 53 6.69 10.85 -4.58
CA LEU A 53 5.38 10.26 -4.31
C LEU A 53 5.43 8.75 -4.64
N CYS A 54 5.05 7.91 -3.69
CA CYS A 54 4.81 6.50 -3.99
C CYS A 54 3.52 6.40 -4.77
N GLU A 55 3.63 6.01 -6.03
CA GLU A 55 2.47 5.71 -6.85
C GLU A 55 1.66 4.59 -6.19
N PRO A 56 0.33 4.70 -6.17
CA PRO A 56 -0.51 3.63 -5.65
C PRO A 56 -0.25 2.35 -6.46
N ALA A 57 -0.10 1.23 -5.76
CA ALA A 57 0.01 -0.06 -6.42
C ALA A 57 -1.22 -0.27 -7.30
N VAL A 58 -1.00 -0.56 -8.59
CA VAL A 58 -2.09 -0.94 -9.50
C VAL A 58 -2.76 -2.19 -8.91
N PRO A 59 -4.07 -2.18 -8.65
CA PRO A 59 -4.76 -3.35 -8.14
C PRO A 59 -4.57 -4.50 -9.12
N VAL A 60 -3.85 -5.54 -8.70
CA VAL A 60 -3.77 -6.77 -9.48
C VAL A 60 -5.13 -7.44 -9.37
N ALA A 61 -5.76 -7.72 -10.52
CA ALA A 61 -7.03 -8.43 -10.54
C ALA A 61 -6.89 -9.73 -9.73
N PRO A 62 -7.87 -10.06 -8.86
CA PRO A 62 -7.81 -11.29 -8.10
C PRO A 62 -7.71 -12.48 -9.07
N PRO A 63 -6.91 -13.51 -8.77
CA PRO A 63 -6.85 -14.70 -9.60
C PRO A 63 -8.25 -15.29 -9.72
N ILE A 64 -8.65 -15.63 -10.94
CA ILE A 64 -9.95 -16.27 -11.22
C ILE A 64 -10.06 -17.51 -10.34
N ALA A 65 -11.02 -17.51 -9.43
CA ALA A 65 -11.29 -18.64 -8.57
C ALA A 65 -11.64 -19.84 -9.45
N ARG A 66 -10.85 -20.91 -9.35
CA ARG A 66 -11.13 -22.17 -10.04
C ARG A 66 -12.42 -22.74 -9.41
N PRO A 67 -13.44 -23.10 -10.20
CA PRO A 67 -14.69 -23.61 -9.63
C PRO A 67 -14.39 -24.85 -8.79
N THR A 68 -14.73 -24.80 -7.50
CA THR A 68 -14.74 -25.97 -6.64
C THR A 68 -15.79 -26.95 -7.17
N PRO A 69 -15.45 -28.24 -7.38
CA PRO A 69 -16.44 -29.20 -7.82
C PRO A 69 -17.52 -29.33 -6.75
N SER A 70 -18.75 -28.92 -7.10
CA SER A 70 -19.93 -29.18 -6.29
C SER A 70 -20.07 -30.69 -6.10
N ARG A 71 -20.05 -31.13 -4.84
CA ARG A 71 -20.23 -32.54 -4.48
C ARG A 71 -21.65 -32.95 -4.87
N LYS A 72 -21.76 -33.72 -5.96
CA LYS A 72 -23.02 -34.28 -6.47
C LYS A 72 -23.67 -35.09 -5.35
N GLY A 73 -24.84 -34.66 -4.88
CA GLY A 73 -25.64 -35.38 -3.90
C GLY A 73 -26.00 -36.77 -4.43
N SER A 74 -25.74 -37.80 -3.63
CA SER A 74 -26.09 -39.19 -3.93
C SER A 74 -27.58 -39.39 -3.70
N ASN A 75 -28.37 -39.59 -4.76
CA ASN A 75 -29.72 -40.11 -4.59
C ASN A 75 -29.66 -41.64 -4.70
N ALA A 76 -29.62 -42.29 -3.55
CA ALA A 76 -29.97 -43.69 -3.38
C ALA A 76 -31.49 -43.86 -3.53
N GLY A 77 -31.93 -44.83 -4.32
CA GLY A 77 -33.35 -45.13 -4.50
C GLY A 77 -33.61 -46.06 -5.68
N ALA A 78 -33.07 -47.28 -5.61
CA ALA A 78 -33.45 -48.34 -6.53
C ALA A 78 -34.93 -48.71 -6.35
N ARG A 79 -35.61 -48.90 -7.49
CA ARG A 79 -37.02 -49.25 -7.64
C ARG A 79 -37.39 -50.56 -6.96
N ALA A 80 -38.58 -50.63 -6.36
CA ALA A 80 -39.38 -51.84 -6.23
C ALA A 80 -40.86 -51.49 -5.98
N ILE A 81 -41.75 -51.95 -6.87
CA ILE A 81 -43.17 -52.37 -6.74
C ILE A 81 -43.77 -52.36 -8.16
N GLY A 82 -44.46 -53.37 -8.68
CA GLY A 82 -44.85 -54.72 -8.25
C GLY A 82 -45.41 -55.45 -9.47
#